data_AF-A0A7V3FYW4-F1
#
_entry.id   AF-A0A7V3FYW4-F1
#
_cell.length_a   1.000
_cell.length_b   1.000
_cell.length_c   1.000
_cell.angle_alpha   90.00
_cell.angle_beta   90.00
_cell.angle_gamma   90.00
#
_symmetry.space_group_name_H-M   'P 1'
#
loop_
_entity.id
_entity.type
_entity.pdbx_description
1 polymer ?
#
loop_
_entity_poly.entity_id
_entity_poly.type
_entity_poly.pdbx_seq_one_letter_code
_entity_poly.pdbx_strand_id
1 'polypeptide(L)'
;MQTRNYTPFPSQSFISTAKNGEQFYTVVSRATFAIVPDQPLRPHPEQQPLVMADEFYGEMNCSSLKVESDLSPVKPGTDVYFINPVAHAPGGKPAPAWLVRVKVGPLEKSLRVTGPRAWEYSRLFGWRLTEPQPVLTVPIRYELAFGGCWKNGERAAGFDRNYVGRGFVNLDLVDRSKPIPAPQLEDPAEPVKELGKPVAPAGLGPLTRTWQPRLKKA
;
A
#
# COMPACT_ATOMS: atom_id res chain seq x y z
N MET A 1 8.18 18.43 32.25
CA MET A 1 8.63 19.30 31.15
C MET A 1 7.40 19.73 30.34
N GLN A 2 7.15 21.03 30.18
CA GLN A 2 5.98 21.55 29.44
C GLN A 2 6.44 22.01 28.05
N THR A 3 5.93 21.40 26.98
CA THR A 3 6.19 21.88 25.61
C THR A 3 5.29 23.07 25.30
N ARG A 4 5.87 24.15 24.76
CA ARG A 4 5.14 25.29 24.19
C ARG A 4 5.34 25.31 22.68
N ASN A 5 4.24 25.23 21.92
CA ASN A 5 4.27 25.27 20.46
C ASN A 5 4.09 26.71 19.99
N TYR A 6 5.11 27.29 19.35
CA TYR A 6 5.05 28.62 18.74
C TYR A 6 4.79 28.58 17.22
N THR A 7 4.55 27.40 16.67
CA THR A 7 4.21 27.20 15.25
C THR A 7 2.69 27.13 15.06
N PRO A 8 2.17 27.39 13.85
CA PRO A 8 0.75 27.18 13.55
C PRO A 8 0.37 25.70 13.36
N PHE A 9 1.31 24.76 13.53
CA PHE A 9 1.12 23.36 13.18
C PHE A 9 0.73 22.52 14.40
N PRO A 10 -0.29 21.63 14.30
CA PRO A 10 -0.63 20.67 15.33
C PRO A 10 0.60 19.90 15.82
N SER A 11 0.85 19.94 17.13
CA SER A 11 2.06 19.39 17.73
C SER A 11 1.78 18.80 19.10
N GLN A 12 2.54 17.76 19.46
CA GLN A 12 2.44 17.10 20.76
C GLN A 12 3.82 16.61 21.20
N SER A 13 4.05 16.60 22.51
CA SER A 13 5.21 15.94 23.11
C SER A 13 4.79 14.70 23.88
N PHE A 14 5.60 13.64 23.83
CA PHE A 14 5.41 12.42 24.64
C PHE A 14 6.76 11.84 25.07
N ILE A 15 6.73 11.03 26.12
CA ILE A 15 7.89 10.25 26.56
C ILE A 15 7.69 8.82 26.08
N SER A 16 8.74 8.23 25.51
CA SER A 16 8.80 6.82 25.18
C SER A 16 10.04 6.19 25.78
N THR A 17 9.96 4.93 26.17
CA THR A 17 11.07 4.21 26.79
C THR A 17 11.58 3.14 25.83
N ALA A 18 12.87 3.12 25.53
CA ALA A 18 13.49 2.05 24.76
C ALA A 18 13.65 0.77 25.59
N LYS A 19 13.96 -0.35 24.92
CA LYS A 19 14.13 -1.66 25.56
C LYS A 19 15.21 -1.69 26.65
N ASN A 20 16.21 -0.81 26.55
CA ASN A 20 17.29 -0.65 27.53
C ASN A 20 16.91 0.26 28.74
N GLY A 21 15.67 0.76 28.80
CA GLY A 21 15.19 1.66 29.85
C GLY A 21 15.46 3.15 29.60
N GLU A 22 16.15 3.50 28.51
CA GLU A 22 16.41 4.88 28.13
C GLU A 22 15.12 5.62 27.73
N GLN A 23 14.95 6.84 28.22
CA GLN A 23 13.77 7.67 27.91
C GLN A 23 14.07 8.67 26.79
N PHE A 24 13.17 8.70 25.81
CA PHE A 24 13.16 9.68 24.73
C PHE A 24 12.03 10.66 24.96
N TYR A 25 12.38 11.94 25.06
CA TYR A 25 11.41 13.02 24.97
C TYR A 25 11.21 13.37 23.50
N THR A 26 10.07 12.99 22.95
CA THR A 26 9.77 13.16 21.52
C THR A 26 8.77 14.28 21.34
N VAL A 27 9.04 15.20 20.42
CA VAL A 27 8.09 16.20 19.95
C VAL A 27 7.73 15.87 18.51
N VAL A 28 6.45 15.77 18.22
CA VAL A 28 5.92 15.58 16.87
C VAL A 28 5.14 16.81 16.44
N SER A 29 5.23 17.13 15.15
CA SER A 29 4.48 18.23 14.53
C SER A 29 4.00 17.76 13.16
N ARG A 30 2.74 18.06 12.85
CA ARG A 30 2.13 17.74 11.54
C ARG A 30 1.78 19.03 10.82
N ALA A 31 2.37 19.20 9.64
CA ALA A 31 2.11 20.33 8.76
C ALA A 31 1.47 19.84 7.46
N THR A 32 0.38 20.50 7.07
CA THR A 32 -0.38 20.23 5.83
C THR A 32 -0.11 21.35 4.84
N PHE A 33 0.27 20.98 3.62
CA PHE A 33 0.58 21.93 2.55
C PHE A 33 -0.24 21.62 1.30
N ALA A 34 -0.58 22.68 0.55
CA ALA A 34 -1.14 22.55 -0.78
C ALA A 34 -0.03 22.39 -1.81
N ILE A 35 -0.12 21.33 -2.63
CA ILE A 35 0.73 21.11 -3.80
C ILE A 35 -0.10 21.46 -5.03
N VAL A 36 0.23 22.58 -5.66
CA VAL A 36 -0.43 23.07 -6.87
C VAL A 36 0.61 23.11 -7.99
N PRO A 37 0.31 22.60 -9.20
CA PRO A 37 1.24 22.67 -10.34
C PRO A 37 1.78 24.08 -10.54
N ASP A 38 3.09 24.17 -10.76
CA ASP A 38 3.81 25.41 -11.05
C ASP A 38 3.69 26.52 -9.98
N GLN A 39 3.31 26.16 -8.76
CA GLN A 39 3.25 27.08 -7.62
C GLN A 39 4.17 26.64 -6.49
N PRO A 40 4.72 27.59 -5.70
CA PRO A 40 5.47 27.24 -4.51
C PRO A 40 4.55 26.54 -3.50
N LEU A 41 5.14 25.65 -2.70
CA LEU A 41 4.45 24.98 -1.59
C LEU A 41 3.92 26.02 -0.59
N ARG A 42 2.65 25.92 -0.22
CA ARG A 42 2.02 26.82 0.76
C ARG A 42 1.31 26.04 1.86
N PRO A 43 1.37 26.47 3.14
CA PRO A 43 0.55 25.88 4.18
C PRO A 43 -0.93 25.89 3.78
N HIS A 44 -1.60 24.76 3.93
CA HIS A 44 -3.04 24.68 3.71
C HIS A 44 -3.77 25.46 4.82
N PRO A 45 -4.84 26.23 4.53
CA PRO A 45 -5.57 26.99 5.55
C PRO A 45 -6.16 26.08 6.64
N GLU A 46 -6.51 24.85 6.27
CA GLU A 46 -6.95 23.81 7.21
C GLU A 46 -5.81 22.80 7.44
N GLN A 47 -5.31 22.76 8.67
CA GLN A 47 -4.27 21.81 9.09
C GLN A 47 -4.91 20.50 9.58
N GLN A 48 -4.39 19.37 9.12
CA GLN A 48 -4.81 18.06 9.61
C GLN A 48 -4.26 17.82 11.03
N PRO A 49 -5.07 17.26 11.96
CA PRO A 49 -4.60 16.92 13.30
C PRO A 49 -3.55 15.81 13.26
N LEU A 50 -2.82 15.61 14.36
CA LEU A 50 -1.95 14.44 14.51
C LEU A 50 -2.76 13.14 14.40
N VAL A 51 -2.23 12.14 13.69
CA VAL A 51 -2.76 10.78 13.69
C VAL A 51 -2.29 10.08 14.95
N MET A 52 -3.21 9.82 15.87
CA MET A 52 -2.89 9.25 17.17
C MET A 52 -2.67 7.73 17.10
N ALA A 53 -3.35 7.04 16.19
CA ALA A 53 -3.26 5.60 15.99
C ALA A 53 -3.30 5.27 14.50
N ASP A 54 -2.72 4.13 14.12
CA ASP A 54 -2.74 3.64 12.73
C ASP A 54 -4.19 3.58 12.20
N GLU A 55 -4.43 4.22 11.05
CA GLU A 55 -5.71 4.22 10.35
C GLU A 55 -5.67 3.25 9.18
N PHE A 56 -6.71 2.45 9.00
CA PHE A 56 -6.83 1.46 7.93
C PHE A 56 -7.93 1.87 6.94
N TYR A 57 -7.88 1.35 5.70
CA TYR A 57 -8.95 1.61 4.72
C TYR A 57 -10.28 0.95 5.08
N GLY A 58 -10.23 -0.10 5.91
CA GLY A 58 -11.37 -0.78 6.51
C GLY A 58 -10.91 -1.41 7.82
N GLU A 59 -11.30 -2.66 8.08
CA GLU A 59 -10.93 -3.36 9.31
C GLU A 59 -9.41 -3.65 9.39
N MET A 60 -8.87 -3.51 10.60
CA MET A 60 -7.47 -3.85 10.91
C MET A 60 -7.20 -5.33 10.58
N ASN A 61 -6.05 -5.63 9.98
CA ASN A 61 -5.66 -6.97 9.51
C ASN A 61 -6.50 -7.54 8.34
N CYS A 62 -7.57 -6.85 7.91
CA CYS A 62 -8.36 -7.22 6.73
C CYS A 62 -8.25 -6.20 5.59
N SER A 63 -7.63 -5.05 5.85
CA SER A 63 -7.39 -3.99 4.88
C SER A 63 -5.98 -3.41 5.02
N SER A 64 -5.54 -2.68 4.00
CA SER A 64 -4.26 -2.03 4.01
C SER A 64 -4.21 -0.82 4.95
N LEU A 65 -3.03 -0.57 5.48
CA LEU A 65 -2.73 0.62 6.28
C LEU A 65 -2.88 1.86 5.40
N LYS A 66 -3.69 2.81 5.85
CA LYS A 66 -3.96 4.07 5.16
C LYS A 66 -3.02 5.17 5.63
N VAL A 67 -2.90 5.33 6.95
CA VAL A 67 -2.05 6.34 7.59
C VAL A 67 -1.44 5.72 8.85
N GLU A 68 -0.14 5.93 9.06
CA GLU A 68 0.54 5.54 10.31
C GLU A 68 0.34 6.58 11.40
N SER A 69 0.34 6.14 12.65
CA SER A 69 0.44 7.05 13.80
C SER A 69 1.66 7.97 13.67
N ASP A 70 1.44 9.25 13.96
CA ASP A 70 2.51 10.25 14.02
C ASP A 70 3.41 10.06 15.26
N LEU A 71 2.94 9.28 16.25
CA LEU A 71 3.61 9.05 17.53
C LEU A 71 4.75 8.02 17.42
N SER A 72 5.72 8.28 16.55
CA SER A 72 6.95 7.49 16.45
C SER A 72 8.06 8.13 17.28
N PRO A 73 8.62 7.42 18.29
CA PRO A 73 9.74 7.91 19.10
C PRO A 73 10.94 8.39 18.27
N VAL A 74 11.26 7.64 17.22
CA VAL A 74 12.38 7.90 16.33
C VAL A 74 11.93 7.63 14.90
N LYS A 75 12.35 8.49 13.97
CA LYS A 75 12.27 8.24 12.52
C LYS A 75 13.67 8.44 11.93
N PRO A 76 14.43 7.35 11.64
CA PRO A 76 15.80 7.46 11.16
C PRO A 76 15.90 7.97 9.71
N GLY A 77 14.78 8.06 9.00
CA GLY A 77 14.71 8.54 7.63
C GLY A 77 13.36 9.13 7.29
N THR A 78 13.17 9.47 6.02
CA THR A 78 11.92 10.03 5.49
C THR A 78 11.12 8.94 4.79
N ASP A 79 9.87 8.76 5.21
CA ASP A 79 8.89 7.94 4.51
C ASP A 79 8.06 8.82 3.56
N VAL A 80 7.86 8.35 2.33
CA VAL A 80 6.99 8.99 1.33
C VAL A 80 5.93 7.98 0.92
N TYR A 81 4.66 8.30 1.17
CA TYR A 81 3.53 7.48 0.78
C TYR A 81 2.33 8.36 0.42
N PHE A 82 1.35 7.75 -0.25
CA PHE A 82 0.17 8.42 -0.76
C PHE A 82 -1.07 7.92 -0.04
N ILE A 83 -1.94 8.86 0.35
CA ILE A 83 -3.22 8.59 0.99
C ILE A 83 -4.32 8.70 -0.08
N ASN A 84 -5.19 7.70 -0.18
CA ASN A 84 -6.23 7.58 -1.21
C ASN A 84 -5.74 7.76 -2.68
N PRO A 85 -4.57 7.26 -3.10
CA PRO A 85 -4.14 7.40 -4.49
C PRO A 85 -5.08 6.66 -5.45
N VAL A 86 -5.48 7.33 -6.53
CA VAL A 86 -6.27 6.75 -7.62
C VAL A 86 -5.52 6.95 -8.94
N ALA A 87 -5.26 5.86 -9.65
CA ALA A 87 -4.71 5.90 -10.99
C ALA A 87 -5.84 6.18 -11.98
N HIS A 88 -5.69 7.20 -12.83
CA HIS A 88 -6.62 7.50 -13.92
C HIS A 88 -6.05 7.02 -15.26
N ALA A 89 -6.91 6.44 -16.09
CA ALA A 89 -6.54 6.03 -17.44
C ALA A 89 -6.18 7.26 -18.31
N PRO A 90 -5.20 7.14 -19.22
CA PRO A 90 -4.73 8.25 -20.02
C PRO A 90 -5.81 8.80 -20.96
N GLY A 91 -5.86 10.12 -21.11
CA GLY A 91 -6.81 10.80 -21.99
C GLY A 91 -8.28 10.73 -21.55
N GLY A 92 -8.56 10.32 -20.31
CA GLY A 92 -9.92 10.26 -19.76
C GLY A 92 -10.81 9.20 -20.41
N LYS A 93 -10.23 8.19 -21.07
CA LYS A 93 -10.94 7.09 -21.72
C LYS A 93 -10.63 5.76 -21.02
N PRO A 94 -11.60 4.82 -20.90
CA PRO A 94 -11.32 3.52 -20.32
C PRO A 94 -10.18 2.81 -21.06
N ALA A 95 -9.19 2.30 -20.30
CA ALA A 95 -8.06 1.56 -20.85
C ALA A 95 -7.87 0.25 -20.08
N PRO A 96 -7.41 -0.83 -20.73
CA PRO A 96 -7.20 -2.11 -20.06
C PRO A 96 -6.01 -2.06 -19.10
N ALA A 97 -4.95 -1.33 -19.47
CA ALA A 97 -3.76 -1.15 -18.65
C ALA A 97 -3.00 0.13 -19.03
N TRP A 98 -2.26 0.69 -18.08
CA TRP A 98 -1.38 1.84 -18.29
C TRP A 98 -0.27 1.88 -17.25
N LEU A 99 0.75 2.71 -17.49
CA LEU A 99 1.80 2.97 -16.52
C LEU A 99 1.49 4.24 -15.72
N VAL A 100 1.77 4.21 -14.43
CA VAL A 100 1.83 5.40 -13.59
C VAL A 100 3.24 5.53 -13.02
N ARG A 101 3.67 6.77 -12.82
CA ARG A 101 4.97 7.09 -12.25
C ARG A 101 4.82 8.24 -11.27
N VAL A 102 5.49 8.11 -10.13
CA VAL A 102 5.61 9.16 -9.12
C VAL A 102 7.09 9.42 -8.89
N LYS A 103 7.45 10.70 -8.82
CA LYS A 103 8.79 11.13 -8.47
C LYS A 103 8.74 12.19 -7.38
N VAL A 104 9.52 12.00 -6.31
CA VAL A 104 9.68 12.94 -5.19
C VAL A 104 11.17 13.08 -4.91
N GLY A 105 11.76 14.20 -5.33
CA GLY A 105 13.20 14.40 -5.29
C GLY A 105 13.95 13.26 -6.03
N PRO A 106 14.87 12.53 -5.36
CA PRO A 106 15.57 11.40 -5.96
C PRO A 106 14.75 10.10 -5.98
N LEU A 107 13.62 10.04 -5.27
CA LEU A 107 12.79 8.84 -5.18
C LEU A 107 11.89 8.76 -6.40
N GLU A 108 11.86 7.61 -7.05
CA GLU A 108 11.00 7.34 -8.19
C GLU A 108 10.38 5.95 -8.07
N LYS A 109 9.08 5.86 -8.30
CA LYS A 109 8.36 4.58 -8.33
C LYS A 109 7.39 4.56 -9.50
N SER A 110 7.46 3.48 -10.29
CA SER A 110 6.53 3.21 -11.37
C SER A 110 5.67 1.99 -11.03
N LEU A 111 4.42 2.00 -11.44
CA LEU A 111 3.51 0.86 -11.35
C LEU A 111 2.89 0.62 -12.72
N ARG A 112 2.69 -0.66 -13.06
CA ARG A 112 1.73 -1.03 -14.09
C ARG A 112 0.38 -1.23 -13.42
N VAL A 113 -0.61 -0.49 -13.92
CA VAL A 113 -2.00 -0.54 -13.47
C VAL A 113 -2.80 -1.25 -14.55
N THR A 114 -3.63 -2.21 -14.16
CA THR A 114 -4.56 -2.89 -15.05
C THR A 114 -5.98 -2.80 -14.50
N GLY A 115 -6.99 -2.89 -15.36
CA GLY A 115 -8.33 -3.19 -14.89
C GLY A 115 -8.47 -4.63 -14.38
N PRO A 116 -9.68 -5.02 -13.95
CA PRO A 116 -9.96 -6.36 -13.46
C PRO A 116 -9.56 -7.45 -14.46
N ARG A 117 -8.91 -8.49 -13.94
CA ARG A 117 -8.54 -9.71 -14.66
C ARG A 117 -8.41 -10.87 -13.68
N ALA A 118 -8.43 -12.09 -14.21
CA ALA A 118 -8.42 -13.30 -13.41
C ALA A 118 -7.65 -14.41 -14.10
N TRP A 119 -7.23 -15.39 -13.32
CA TRP A 119 -6.79 -16.67 -13.82
C TRP A 119 -8.00 -17.57 -14.06
N GLU A 120 -8.11 -18.13 -15.25
CA GLU A 120 -9.15 -19.07 -15.63
C GLU A 120 -8.52 -20.39 -16.06
N TYR A 121 -9.10 -21.50 -15.59
CA TYR A 121 -8.60 -22.83 -15.90
C TYR A 121 -9.33 -23.41 -17.10
N SER A 122 -8.57 -23.98 -18.03
CA SER A 122 -9.10 -24.82 -19.11
C SER A 122 -8.39 -26.17 -19.11
N ARG A 123 -9.10 -27.25 -19.47
CA ARG A 123 -8.49 -28.59 -19.57
C ARG A 123 -7.39 -28.68 -20.63
N LEU A 124 -7.50 -27.88 -21.70
CA LEU A 124 -6.57 -27.88 -22.83
C LEU A 124 -5.30 -27.07 -22.56
N PHE A 125 -5.39 -25.98 -21.80
CA PHE A 125 -4.28 -25.02 -21.67
C PHE A 125 -3.89 -24.66 -20.23
N GLY A 126 -4.49 -25.32 -19.24
CA GLY A 126 -4.26 -25.01 -17.83
C GLY A 126 -4.79 -23.63 -17.45
N TRP A 127 -4.15 -23.02 -16.45
CA TRP A 127 -4.46 -21.67 -15.99
C TRP A 127 -3.93 -20.63 -16.98
N ARG A 128 -4.81 -19.72 -17.39
CA ARG A 128 -4.46 -18.56 -18.23
C ARG A 128 -4.96 -17.28 -17.58
N LEU A 129 -4.15 -16.25 -17.68
CA LEU A 129 -4.52 -14.91 -17.25
C LEU A 129 -5.39 -14.27 -18.33
N THR A 130 -6.55 -13.74 -17.95
CA THR A 130 -7.42 -13.02 -18.87
C THR A 130 -6.84 -11.65 -19.22
N GLU A 131 -7.23 -11.14 -20.39
CA GLU A 131 -6.95 -9.75 -20.74
C GLU A 131 -7.63 -8.80 -19.74
N PRO A 132 -6.96 -7.72 -19.32
CA PRO A 132 -7.58 -6.74 -18.41
C PRO A 132 -8.80 -6.07 -19.02
N GLN A 133 -9.86 -5.94 -18.23
CA GLN A 133 -11.03 -5.16 -18.63
C GLN A 133 -10.71 -3.66 -18.67
N PRO A 134 -11.17 -2.91 -19.69
CA PRO A 134 -10.99 -1.46 -19.70
C PRO A 134 -11.70 -0.76 -18.54
N VAL A 135 -10.99 0.10 -17.82
CA VAL A 135 -11.53 0.91 -16.72
C VAL A 135 -11.00 2.33 -16.78
N LEU A 136 -11.75 3.29 -16.20
CA LEU A 136 -11.32 4.69 -16.11
C LEU A 136 -10.35 4.93 -14.96
N THR A 137 -10.53 4.22 -13.85
CA THR A 137 -9.79 4.47 -12.62
C THR A 137 -9.53 3.19 -11.84
N VAL A 138 -8.38 3.11 -11.19
CA VAL A 138 -8.03 2.01 -10.27
C VAL A 138 -7.46 2.62 -8.98
N PRO A 139 -8.01 2.30 -7.79
CA PRO A 139 -7.42 2.75 -6.53
C PRO A 139 -6.08 2.03 -6.30
N ILE A 140 -5.03 2.77 -5.94
CA ILE A 140 -3.71 2.19 -5.67
C ILE A 140 -3.70 1.71 -4.20
N ARG A 141 -4.18 0.48 -4.00
CA ARG A 141 -4.34 -0.18 -2.69
C ARG A 141 -3.71 -1.57 -2.70
N TYR A 142 -3.11 -2.01 -1.58
CA TYR A 142 -2.43 -3.31 -1.53
C TYR A 142 -3.38 -4.51 -1.73
N GLU A 143 -4.68 -4.32 -1.52
CA GLU A 143 -5.75 -5.28 -1.84
C GLU A 143 -5.84 -5.61 -3.34
N LEU A 144 -5.31 -4.72 -4.20
CA LEU A 144 -5.22 -4.90 -5.64
C LEU A 144 -3.82 -5.37 -6.09
N ALA A 145 -2.86 -5.46 -5.18
CA ALA A 145 -1.52 -5.96 -5.45
C ALA A 145 -1.42 -7.48 -5.21
N PHE A 146 -0.30 -8.09 -5.62
CA PHE A 146 -0.02 -9.50 -5.32
C PHE A 146 0.01 -9.76 -3.82
N GLY A 147 -0.58 -10.87 -3.40
CA GLY A 147 -0.62 -11.33 -2.02
C GLY A 147 -1.93 -12.02 -1.70
N GLY A 148 -2.36 -11.92 -0.45
CA GLY A 148 -3.59 -12.51 0.05
C GLY A 148 -3.35 -13.71 0.95
N CYS A 149 -4.46 -14.33 1.35
CA CYS A 149 -4.50 -15.55 2.13
C CYS A 149 -5.36 -16.59 1.40
N TRP A 150 -5.02 -17.87 1.54
CA TRP A 150 -5.88 -18.97 1.14
C TRP A 150 -6.23 -19.84 2.34
N LYS A 151 -7.40 -20.47 2.30
CA LYS A 151 -7.89 -21.40 3.31
C LYS A 151 -8.62 -22.58 2.65
N ASN A 152 -8.35 -23.79 3.10
CA ASN A 152 -9.06 -25.01 2.73
C ASN A 152 -9.20 -25.90 3.97
N GLY A 153 -10.41 -25.96 4.54
CA GLY A 153 -10.66 -26.59 5.83
C GLY A 153 -9.84 -25.92 6.96
N GLU A 154 -9.03 -26.72 7.65
CA GLU A 154 -8.12 -26.26 8.71
C GLU A 154 -6.79 -25.70 8.17
N ARG A 155 -6.46 -25.95 6.89
CA ARG A 155 -5.21 -25.45 6.29
C ARG A 155 -5.40 -24.01 5.82
N ALA A 156 -4.47 -23.13 6.19
CA ALA A 156 -4.42 -21.77 5.69
C ALA A 156 -2.97 -21.29 5.59
N ALA A 157 -2.71 -20.38 4.65
CA ALA A 157 -1.48 -19.61 4.64
C ALA A 157 -1.74 -18.21 4.07
N GLY A 158 -0.90 -17.28 4.47
CA GLY A 158 -0.93 -15.90 4.01
C GLY A 158 0.41 -15.49 3.42
N PHE A 159 0.39 -14.63 2.41
CA PHE A 159 1.60 -14.06 1.85
C PHE A 159 2.18 -13.02 2.80
N ASP A 160 3.31 -13.32 3.43
CA ASP A 160 3.94 -12.55 4.51
C ASP A 160 4.34 -11.11 4.15
N ARG A 161 4.39 -10.79 2.86
CA ARG A 161 4.66 -9.44 2.34
C ARG A 161 3.39 -8.63 2.06
N ASN A 162 2.21 -9.26 1.99
CA ASN A 162 0.92 -8.60 1.77
C ASN A 162 -0.25 -9.59 2.03
N TYR A 163 -0.78 -9.65 3.25
CA TYR A 163 -1.88 -10.57 3.60
C TYR A 163 -3.25 -10.19 3.00
N VAL A 164 -3.43 -8.93 2.61
CA VAL A 164 -4.73 -8.40 2.14
C VAL A 164 -4.83 -8.36 0.61
N GLY A 165 -3.74 -8.71 -0.08
CA GLY A 165 -3.67 -8.73 -1.54
C GLY A 165 -4.48 -9.84 -2.20
N ARG A 166 -4.19 -10.07 -3.49
CA ARG A 166 -4.84 -11.12 -4.29
C ARG A 166 -3.85 -11.92 -5.13
N GLY A 167 -4.28 -13.11 -5.54
CA GLY A 167 -3.51 -13.99 -6.42
C GLY A 167 -2.55 -14.95 -5.71
N PHE A 168 -2.39 -14.87 -4.38
CA PHE A 168 -1.68 -15.89 -3.60
C PHE A 168 -2.59 -17.09 -3.37
N VAL A 169 -2.16 -18.26 -3.84
CA VAL A 169 -2.91 -19.52 -3.77
C VAL A 169 -1.99 -20.70 -3.52
N ASN A 170 -2.58 -21.82 -3.10
CA ASN A 170 -1.94 -23.13 -3.15
C ASN A 170 -2.46 -23.89 -4.39
N LEU A 171 -1.58 -24.14 -5.37
CA LEU A 171 -1.93 -24.75 -6.65
C LEU A 171 -2.53 -26.16 -6.55
N ASP A 172 -2.24 -26.90 -5.48
CA ASP A 172 -2.80 -28.24 -5.27
C ASP A 172 -4.23 -28.18 -4.71
N LEU A 173 -4.63 -27.03 -4.16
CA LEU A 173 -5.89 -26.83 -3.45
C LEU A 173 -6.84 -25.85 -4.15
N VAL A 174 -6.46 -25.27 -5.29
CA VAL A 174 -7.31 -24.34 -6.04
C VAL A 174 -8.50 -25.06 -6.69
N ASP A 175 -9.68 -24.48 -6.51
CA ASP A 175 -10.90 -24.89 -7.22
C ASP A 175 -10.82 -24.43 -8.69
N ARG A 176 -10.53 -25.38 -9.58
CA ARG A 176 -10.38 -25.13 -11.02
C ARG A 176 -11.68 -24.73 -11.72
N SER A 177 -12.83 -24.82 -11.07
CA SER A 177 -14.10 -24.37 -11.64
C SER A 177 -14.33 -22.86 -11.49
N LYS A 178 -13.51 -22.19 -10.68
CA LYS A 178 -13.66 -20.77 -10.35
C LYS A 178 -12.49 -19.93 -10.85
N PRO A 179 -12.76 -18.73 -11.39
CA PRO A 179 -11.70 -17.79 -11.69
C PRO A 179 -11.02 -17.30 -10.41
N ILE A 180 -9.70 -17.12 -10.45
CA ILE A 180 -8.92 -16.56 -9.33
C ILE A 180 -8.57 -15.12 -9.68
N PRO A 181 -9.03 -14.12 -8.91
CA PRO A 181 -8.67 -12.73 -9.16
C PRO A 181 -7.16 -12.52 -9.16
N ALA A 182 -6.63 -11.89 -10.20
CA ALA A 182 -5.21 -11.56 -10.31
C ALA A 182 -4.95 -10.10 -9.91
N PRO A 183 -3.69 -9.76 -9.55
CA PRO A 183 -3.31 -8.39 -9.22
C PRO A 183 -3.59 -7.42 -10.36
N GLN A 184 -4.02 -6.21 -9.97
CA GLN A 184 -4.21 -5.05 -10.84
C GLN A 184 -3.06 -4.03 -10.70
N LEU A 185 -2.23 -4.17 -9.65
CA LEU A 185 -1.04 -3.35 -9.41
C LEU A 185 0.20 -4.24 -9.47
N GLU A 186 1.12 -3.90 -10.38
CA GLU A 186 2.34 -4.66 -10.61
C GLU A 186 3.55 -3.74 -10.68
N ASP A 187 4.73 -4.30 -10.39
CA ASP A 187 5.98 -3.73 -10.86
C ASP A 187 6.05 -3.93 -12.39
N PRO A 188 6.22 -2.88 -13.21
CA PRO A 188 6.34 -3.04 -14.66
C PRO A 188 7.52 -3.93 -15.08
N ALA A 189 8.57 -4.06 -14.26
CA ALA A 189 9.71 -4.93 -14.51
C ALA A 189 9.44 -6.40 -14.13
N GLU A 190 8.53 -6.64 -13.19
CA GLU A 190 8.17 -7.98 -12.69
C GLU A 190 6.65 -8.20 -12.69
N PRO A 191 5.99 -8.19 -13.88
CA PRO A 191 4.57 -8.45 -13.96
C PRO A 191 4.26 -9.92 -13.66
N VAL A 192 3.05 -10.17 -13.19
CA VAL A 192 2.52 -11.52 -12.98
C VAL A 192 2.34 -12.21 -14.33
N LYS A 193 3.00 -13.36 -14.49
CA LYS A 193 2.98 -14.16 -15.74
C LYS A 193 2.50 -15.59 -15.53
N GLU A 194 2.49 -16.08 -14.29
CA GLU A 194 2.17 -17.47 -13.96
C GLU A 194 1.45 -17.53 -12.61
N LEU A 195 0.39 -18.35 -12.51
CA LEU A 195 -0.31 -18.58 -11.26
C LEU A 195 0.58 -19.39 -10.32
N GLY A 196 0.65 -19.00 -9.04
CA GLY A 196 1.45 -19.69 -8.03
C GLY A 196 2.91 -19.26 -7.98
N LYS A 197 3.39 -18.45 -8.93
CA LYS A 197 4.70 -17.80 -8.85
C LYS A 197 4.59 -16.48 -8.08
N PRO A 198 5.22 -16.34 -6.90
CA PRO A 198 5.13 -15.11 -6.12
C PRO A 198 5.88 -13.96 -6.78
N VAL A 199 5.32 -12.75 -6.70
CA VAL A 199 5.98 -11.49 -7.08
C VAL A 199 5.92 -10.49 -5.91
N ALA A 200 6.71 -9.43 -5.99
CA ALA A 200 6.65 -8.36 -5.00
C ALA A 200 5.29 -7.62 -5.04
N PRO A 201 4.62 -7.35 -3.90
CA PRO A 201 3.45 -6.49 -3.87
C PRO A 201 3.83 -5.06 -4.27
N ALA A 202 3.12 -4.50 -5.26
CA ALA A 202 3.36 -3.16 -5.76
C ALA A 202 2.29 -2.17 -5.25
N GLY A 203 2.70 -0.97 -4.83
CA GLY A 203 1.79 0.03 -4.26
C GLY A 203 2.49 1.34 -3.89
N LEU A 204 1.70 2.34 -3.49
CA LEU A 204 2.18 3.67 -3.06
C LEU A 204 1.80 4.01 -1.60
N GLY A 205 1.10 3.13 -0.90
CA GLY A 205 0.71 3.30 0.49
C GLY A 205 1.77 2.78 1.48
N PRO A 206 1.60 3.06 2.77
CA PRO A 206 2.48 2.55 3.82
C PRO A 206 2.34 1.03 3.98
N LEU A 207 3.42 0.38 4.42
CA LEU A 207 3.44 -1.05 4.74
C LEU A 207 3.15 -1.25 6.22
N THR A 208 2.29 -2.19 6.60
CA THR A 208 2.06 -2.46 8.04
C THR A 208 3.30 -3.08 8.71
N ARG A 209 3.45 -2.81 10.00
CA ARG A 209 4.56 -3.28 10.85
C ARG A 209 4.64 -4.80 10.94
N THR A 210 3.53 -5.49 10.71
CA THR A 210 3.42 -6.96 10.76
C THR A 210 3.86 -7.65 9.47
N TRP A 211 4.13 -6.90 8.39
CA TRP A 211 4.59 -7.50 7.13
C TRP A 211 6.11 -7.63 7.10
N GLN A 212 6.57 -8.69 6.45
CA GLN A 212 7.97 -9.11 6.43
C GLN A 212 8.98 -8.02 6.04
N PRO A 213 8.70 -7.11 5.09
CA PRO A 213 9.64 -6.03 4.74
C PRO A 213 9.95 -5.07 5.89
N ARG A 214 9.03 -4.91 6.86
CA ARG A 214 9.24 -4.07 8.05
C ARG A 214 9.78 -4.87 9.23
N LEU A 215 9.36 -6.13 9.40
CA LEU A 215 9.89 -7.01 10.45
C LEU A 215 11.42 -7.19 10.35
N LYS A 216 11.96 -7.23 9.13
CA LYS A 216 13.42 -7.28 8.87
C LYS A 216 14.22 -6.07 9.35
N LYS A 217 13.55 -4.95 9.65
CA LYS A 217 14.16 -3.67 10.04
C LYS A 217 13.90 -3.32 11.51
N ALA A 218 13.15 -4.15 12.23
CA ALA A 218 12.70 -3.93 13.61
C ALA A 218 13.62 -4.57 14.65
#